data_AF-A0A5C4XWH4-F1
#
_entry.id   AF-A0A5C4XWH4-F1
#
_cell.length_a   1.000
_cell.length_b   1.000
_cell.length_c   1.000
_cell.angle_alpha   90.00
_cell.angle_beta   90.00
_cell.angle_gamma   90.00
#
_symmetry.space_group_name_H-M   'P 1'
#
loop_
_entity.id
_entity.type
_entity.pdbx_description
1 polymer ?
#
loop_
_entity_poly.entity_id
_entity_poly.type
_entity_poly.pdbx_seq_one_letter_code
_entity_poly.pdbx_strand_id
1 'polypeptide(L)'
;MGDNHRAPPDGGERGRRPPDDQLEHPPVSSAPHSAPTRPAGRYGTRGPLRRRVRLVVSVVLGLALAAWAVWAGLGSASSHVQASEQSYRVVDDATTVVVFSVAKPADVAVVCRVQALSSTAAVVGLQEVPVGPEDGAASVHTVTVKTQQRAVTGVVDDCVPA
;
A
#
# COMPACT_ATOMS: atom_id res chain seq x y z
N MET A 1 55.67 -58.46 -25.09
CA MET A 1 56.89 -59.16 -24.60
C MET A 1 57.00 -58.90 -23.11
N GLY A 2 56.85 -59.85 -22.20
CA GLY A 2 56.61 -61.28 -22.31
C GLY A 2 56.52 -61.83 -20.89
N ASP A 3 55.55 -62.71 -20.66
CA ASP A 3 55.48 -63.61 -19.52
C ASP A 3 56.72 -64.52 -19.46
N ASN A 4 57.27 -64.73 -18.25
CA ASN A 4 57.59 -66.08 -17.78
C ASN A 4 58.02 -66.14 -16.30
N HIS A 5 57.16 -66.82 -15.53
CA HIS A 5 57.41 -67.83 -14.50
C HIS A 5 58.67 -67.81 -13.61
N ARG A 6 58.46 -67.87 -12.29
CA ARG A 6 58.79 -69.08 -11.48
C ARG A 6 58.09 -69.10 -10.11
N ALA A 7 57.66 -70.28 -9.70
CA ALA A 7 57.04 -70.64 -8.41
C ALA A 7 58.09 -71.09 -7.36
N PRO A 8 57.70 -71.39 -6.09
CA PRO A 8 58.48 -71.26 -4.84
C PRO A 8 59.21 -72.57 -4.44
N PRO A 9 59.88 -72.72 -3.28
CA PRO A 9 59.19 -72.98 -1.99
C PRO A 9 59.94 -72.60 -0.68
N ASP A 10 59.18 -72.73 0.41
CA ASP A 10 59.53 -73.29 1.73
C ASP A 10 60.20 -72.48 2.86
N GLY A 11 59.79 -72.84 4.09
CA GLY A 11 60.34 -72.40 5.37
C GLY A 11 59.61 -71.16 5.94
N GLY A 12 58.64 -71.25 6.85
CA GLY A 12 58.60 -72.13 8.00
C GLY A 12 59.27 -71.44 9.17
N GLU A 13 58.58 -70.53 9.86
CA GLU A 13 58.91 -70.24 11.27
C GLU A 13 57.71 -69.68 12.03
N ARG A 14 57.24 -70.49 12.98
CA ARG A 14 56.29 -70.13 14.02
C ARG A 14 56.99 -69.21 15.02
N GLY A 15 56.88 -67.90 14.81
CA GLY A 15 57.20 -66.90 15.83
C GLY A 15 56.08 -66.84 16.87
N ARG A 16 56.36 -67.31 18.09
CA ARG A 16 55.48 -67.16 19.26
C ARG A 16 55.15 -65.67 19.48
N ARG A 17 53.86 -65.34 19.60
CA ARG A 17 53.42 -64.06 20.17
C ARG A 17 53.86 -64.00 21.64
N PRO A 18 54.57 -62.95 22.09
CA PRO A 18 54.66 -62.62 23.51
C PRO A 18 53.28 -62.16 24.02
N PRO A 19 53.01 -62.28 25.34
CA PRO A 19 51.77 -61.81 25.92
C PRO A 19 51.66 -60.28 25.83
N ASP A 20 50.45 -59.78 25.56
CA ASP A 20 50.08 -58.37 25.57
C ASP A 20 50.29 -57.77 26.97
N ASP A 21 51.49 -57.27 27.25
CA ASP A 21 51.77 -56.43 28.41
C ASP A 21 51.66 -54.95 28.00
N GLN A 22 50.53 -54.36 28.42
CA GLN A 22 50.29 -52.94 28.68
C GLN A 22 50.94 -51.88 27.77
N LEU A 23 50.22 -51.47 26.71
CA LEU A 23 50.25 -50.08 26.27
C LEU A 23 49.23 -49.29 27.09
N GLU A 24 49.65 -48.92 28.29
CA GLU A 24 48.99 -47.91 29.11
C GLU A 24 49.05 -46.58 28.35
N HIS A 25 47.95 -46.19 27.70
CA HIS A 25 47.84 -44.88 27.07
C HIS A 25 47.83 -43.83 28.18
N PRO A 26 48.73 -42.82 28.16
CA PRO A 26 48.65 -41.75 29.16
C PRO A 26 47.28 -41.06 29.05
N PRO A 27 46.68 -40.62 30.17
CA PRO A 27 45.40 -39.93 30.11
C PRO A 27 45.58 -38.66 29.28
N VAL A 28 44.92 -38.59 28.12
CA VAL A 28 44.82 -37.35 27.35
C VAL A 28 44.06 -36.37 28.23
N SER A 29 44.78 -35.44 28.83
CA SER A 29 44.20 -34.39 29.66
C SER A 29 43.33 -33.50 28.77
N SER A 30 42.01 -33.65 28.89
CA SER A 30 41.03 -32.77 28.26
C SER A 30 41.08 -31.39 28.91
N ALA A 31 42.05 -30.57 28.54
CA ALA A 31 41.97 -29.14 28.83
C ALA A 31 40.73 -28.57 28.12
N PRO A 32 39.89 -27.76 28.80
CA PRO A 32 38.72 -27.17 28.17
C PRO A 32 39.18 -26.26 27.04
N HIS A 33 38.86 -26.64 25.79
CA HIS A 33 39.02 -25.77 24.64
C HIS A 33 38.09 -24.57 24.84
N SER A 34 38.67 -23.45 25.26
CA SER A 34 37.95 -22.19 25.31
C SER A 34 37.60 -21.79 23.87
N ALA A 35 36.31 -21.69 23.56
CA ALA A 35 35.85 -21.27 22.25
C ALA A 35 36.49 -19.90 21.90
N PRO A 36 37.00 -19.70 20.67
CA PRO A 36 37.61 -18.44 20.29
C PRO A 36 36.59 -17.32 20.39
N THR A 37 36.92 -16.30 21.20
CA THR A 37 36.12 -15.07 21.29
C THR A 37 36.18 -14.36 19.95
N ARG A 38 35.03 -14.16 19.30
CA ARG A 38 34.97 -13.47 18.00
C ARG A 38 35.51 -12.03 18.16
N PRO A 39 36.41 -11.57 17.28
CA PRO A 39 36.90 -10.19 17.32
C PRO A 39 35.75 -9.20 17.17
N ALA A 40 35.57 -8.35 18.18
CA ALA A 40 34.61 -7.25 18.11
C ALA A 40 35.16 -6.17 17.15
N GLY A 41 34.37 -5.80 16.15
CA GLY A 41 34.71 -4.71 15.23
C GLY A 41 34.34 -4.95 13.77
N ARG A 42 34.18 -6.20 13.33
CA ARG A 42 33.79 -6.49 11.93
C ARG A 42 32.28 -6.60 11.70
N TYR A 43 31.54 -6.97 12.74
CA TYR A 43 30.08 -7.02 12.71
C TYR A 43 29.56 -5.86 13.54
N GLY A 44 29.16 -4.78 12.88
CA GLY A 44 28.51 -3.65 13.55
C GLY A 44 27.30 -4.17 14.34
N THR A 45 27.33 -4.00 15.65
CA THR A 45 26.17 -4.31 16.48
C THR A 45 25.07 -3.33 16.04
N ARG A 46 23.99 -3.84 15.46
CA ARG A 46 22.80 -3.03 15.20
C ARG A 46 22.25 -2.64 16.57
N GLY A 47 22.73 -1.53 17.13
CA GLY A 47 22.41 -1.13 18.49
C GLY A 47 20.90 -0.97 18.71
N PRO A 48 20.40 -1.24 19.93
CA PRO A 48 18.98 -1.18 20.27
C PRO A 48 18.35 0.18 19.93
N LEU A 49 19.15 1.24 19.93
CA LEU A 49 18.75 2.59 19.52
C LEU A 49 18.25 2.65 18.07
N ARG A 50 18.92 1.97 17.12
CA ARG A 50 18.49 1.89 15.71
C ARG A 50 17.22 1.06 15.53
N ARG A 51 16.90 0.16 16.47
CA ARG A 51 15.64 -0.60 16.46
C ARG A 51 14.51 0.25 17.05
N ARG A 52 14.76 0.97 18.14
CA ARG A 52 13.80 1.91 18.75
C ARG A 52 13.43 3.04 17.81
N VAL A 53 14.40 3.67 17.14
CA VAL A 53 14.13 4.72 16.15
C VAL A 53 13.28 4.18 15.00
N ARG A 54 13.57 2.98 14.48
CA ARG A 54 12.75 2.36 13.43
C ARG A 54 11.32 2.09 13.88
N LEU A 55 11.14 1.61 15.11
CA LEU A 55 9.80 1.38 15.69
C LEU A 55 9.03 2.70 15.82
N VAL A 56 9.66 3.75 16.37
CA VAL A 56 9.02 5.06 16.50
C VAL A 56 8.64 5.62 15.13
N VAL A 57 9.55 5.58 14.15
CA VAL A 57 9.26 6.03 12.78
C VAL A 57 8.12 5.23 12.15
N SER A 58 8.08 3.91 12.32
CA SER A 58 6.99 3.10 11.79
C SER A 58 5.65 3.41 12.44
N VAL A 59 5.63 3.69 13.74
CA VAL A 59 4.39 4.07 14.45
C VAL A 59 3.92 5.45 13.98
N VAL A 60 4.82 6.42 13.91
CA VAL A 60 4.49 7.78 13.44
C VAL A 60 3.97 7.74 12.00
N LEU A 61 4.63 7.01 11.11
CA LEU A 61 4.17 6.88 9.73
C LEU A 61 2.82 6.15 9.65
N GLY A 62 2.63 5.10 10.44
CA GLY A 62 1.35 4.39 10.53
C GLY A 62 0.20 5.29 10.98
N LEU A 63 0.43 6.12 12.00
CA LEU A 63 -0.56 7.09 12.48
C LEU A 63 -0.83 8.19 11.45
N ALA A 64 0.20 8.69 10.77
CA ALA A 64 0.04 9.69 9.70
C ALA A 64 -0.78 9.14 8.53
N LEU A 65 -0.52 7.90 8.10
CA LEU A 65 -1.28 7.23 7.04
C LEU A 65 -2.72 6.96 7.47
N ALA A 66 -2.95 6.55 8.72
CA ALA A 66 -4.30 6.33 9.24
C ALA A 66 -5.09 7.65 9.30
N ALA A 67 -4.49 8.72 9.80
CA ALA A 67 -5.11 10.04 9.83
C ALA A 67 -5.43 10.55 8.42
N TRP A 68 -4.50 10.38 7.48
CA TRP A 68 -4.72 10.72 6.07
C TRP A 68 -5.84 9.91 5.44
N ALA A 69 -5.90 8.59 5.70
CA ALA A 69 -6.95 7.72 5.18
C ALA A 69 -8.33 8.07 5.74
N VAL A 70 -8.44 8.41 7.03
CA VAL A 70 -9.69 8.89 7.63
C VAL A 70 -10.12 10.20 6.99
N TRP A 71 -9.19 11.16 6.87
CA TRP A 71 -9.48 12.45 6.24
C TRP A 71 -9.92 12.30 4.77
N ALA A 72 -9.21 11.48 3.99
CA ALA A 72 -9.56 11.20 2.60
C ALA A 72 -10.89 10.44 2.45
N GLY A 73 -11.13 9.45 3.33
CA GLY A 73 -12.35 8.64 3.32
C GLY A 73 -13.60 9.44 3.66
N LEU A 74 -13.50 10.38 4.60
CA LEU A 74 -14.62 11.28 4.95
C LEU A 74 -14.97 12.24 3.80
N GLY A 75 -13.98 12.65 2.99
CA GLY A 75 -14.23 13.51 1.82
C GLY A 75 -14.89 12.80 0.62
N SER A 76 -14.87 11.46 0.57
CA SER A 76 -15.41 10.66 -0.54
C SER A 76 -16.70 9.91 -0.19
N ALA A 77 -17.34 10.20 0.95
CA ALA A 77 -18.53 9.50 1.43
C ALA A 77 -19.82 9.71 0.58
N SER A 78 -19.74 10.40 -0.56
CA SER A 78 -20.81 10.59 -1.53
C SER A 78 -21.05 9.38 -2.46
N SER A 79 -20.50 8.20 -2.16
CA SER A 79 -20.45 7.03 -3.07
C SER A 79 -21.81 6.50 -3.57
N HIS A 80 -22.94 6.92 -2.99
CA HIS A 80 -24.27 6.55 -3.47
C HIS A 80 -24.90 7.55 -4.43
N VAL A 81 -24.42 8.79 -4.47
CA VAL A 81 -24.98 9.85 -5.33
C VAL A 81 -23.86 10.37 -6.21
N GLN A 82 -23.88 9.96 -7.49
CA GLN A 82 -22.92 10.42 -8.48
C GLN A 82 -23.57 11.47 -9.35
N ALA A 83 -22.98 12.67 -9.38
CA ALA A 83 -23.37 13.72 -10.30
C ALA A 83 -22.28 13.91 -11.36
N SER A 84 -22.67 14.13 -12.59
CA SER A 84 -21.73 14.39 -13.69
C SER A 84 -22.26 15.49 -14.58
N GLU A 85 -21.45 16.52 -14.78
CA GLU A 85 -21.73 17.56 -15.77
C GLU A 85 -21.63 16.94 -17.18
N GLN A 86 -22.64 17.19 -18.01
CA GLN A 86 -22.64 16.74 -19.41
C GLN A 86 -22.30 17.89 -20.36
N SER A 87 -22.88 19.07 -20.14
CA SER A 87 -22.58 20.26 -20.93
C SER A 87 -23.02 21.55 -20.23
N TYR A 88 -22.48 22.68 -20.67
CA TYR A 88 -22.97 24.01 -20.29
C TYR A 88 -23.03 24.92 -21.50
N ARG A 89 -23.87 25.95 -21.41
CA ARG A 89 -23.99 27.03 -22.39
C ARG A 89 -24.20 28.37 -21.70
N VAL A 90 -23.27 29.28 -21.88
CA VAL A 90 -23.42 30.69 -21.45
C VAL A 90 -24.35 31.38 -22.43
N VAL A 91 -25.51 31.83 -21.97
CA VAL A 91 -26.53 32.48 -22.81
C VAL A 91 -26.25 33.97 -22.91
N ASP A 92 -26.00 34.60 -21.76
CA ASP A 92 -25.72 36.03 -21.61
C ASP A 92 -24.87 36.27 -20.34
N ASP A 93 -24.64 37.54 -20.00
CA ASP A 93 -23.82 37.92 -18.83
C ASP A 93 -24.47 37.59 -17.49
N ALA A 94 -25.77 37.26 -17.45
CA ALA A 94 -26.52 36.96 -16.24
C ALA A 94 -27.19 35.57 -16.26
N THR A 95 -26.90 34.74 -17.26
CA THR A 95 -27.61 33.47 -17.49
C THR A 95 -26.70 32.41 -18.10
N THR A 96 -26.60 31.26 -17.44
CA THR A 96 -25.91 30.06 -17.94
C THR A 96 -26.83 28.86 -17.82
N VAL A 97 -26.92 28.05 -18.87
CA VAL A 97 -27.66 26.78 -18.87
C VAL A 97 -26.67 25.65 -18.63
N VAL A 98 -26.99 24.74 -17.72
CA VAL A 98 -26.17 23.57 -17.38
C VAL A 98 -27.01 22.31 -17.54
N VAL A 99 -26.43 21.30 -18.17
CA VAL A 99 -26.99 19.96 -18.33
C VAL A 99 -26.12 18.98 -17.57
N PHE A 100 -26.71 18.23 -16.66
CA PHE A 100 -26.01 17.28 -15.82
C PHE A 100 -26.81 16.00 -15.65
N SER A 101 -26.13 14.90 -15.34
CA SER A 101 -26.76 13.64 -14.95
C SER A 101 -26.58 13.38 -13.46
N VAL A 102 -27.57 12.73 -12.86
CA VAL A 102 -27.55 12.30 -11.46
C VAL A 102 -27.86 10.82 -11.42
N ALA A 103 -26.98 10.04 -10.81
CA ALA A 103 -27.20 8.63 -10.50
C ALA A 103 -27.31 8.48 -8.98
N LYS A 104 -28.46 8.00 -8.52
CA LYS A 104 -28.80 7.83 -7.10
C LYS A 104 -29.76 6.64 -6.93
N PRO A 105 -29.94 6.12 -5.70
CA PRO A 105 -30.99 5.16 -5.42
C PRO A 105 -32.39 5.74 -5.71
N ALA A 106 -33.28 4.92 -6.26
CA ALA A 106 -34.60 5.36 -6.74
C ALA A 106 -35.50 5.91 -5.63
N ASP A 107 -35.30 5.48 -4.39
CA ASP A 107 -36.07 5.84 -3.20
C ASP A 107 -35.51 7.07 -2.45
N VAL A 108 -34.37 7.63 -2.89
CA VAL A 108 -33.70 8.74 -2.20
C VAL A 108 -33.97 10.07 -2.91
N ALA A 109 -34.37 11.08 -2.14
CA ALA A 109 -34.41 12.47 -2.61
C ALA A 109 -33.07 13.16 -2.34
N VAL A 110 -32.60 13.97 -3.29
CA VAL A 110 -31.35 14.74 -3.17
C VAL A 110 -31.55 16.18 -3.64
N VAL A 111 -30.72 17.09 -3.15
CA VAL A 111 -30.60 18.45 -3.65
C VAL A 111 -29.23 18.61 -4.26
N CYS A 112 -29.18 18.92 -5.55
CA CYS A 112 -27.95 19.17 -6.28
C CYS A 112 -27.66 20.66 -6.36
N ARG A 113 -26.44 21.07 -6.02
CA ARG A 113 -25.96 22.45 -6.16
C ARG A 113 -25.27 22.61 -7.51
N VAL A 114 -25.88 23.40 -8.39
CA VAL A 114 -25.33 23.74 -9.70
C VAL A 114 -24.73 25.13 -9.63
N GLN A 115 -23.46 25.26 -9.99
CA GLN A 115 -22.70 26.50 -9.92
C GLN A 115 -22.31 26.99 -11.30
N ALA A 116 -22.30 28.29 -11.48
CA ALA A 116 -21.69 28.94 -12.63
C ALA A 116 -20.44 29.70 -12.17
N LEU A 117 -19.32 29.50 -12.85
CA LEU A 117 -18.01 30.03 -12.45
C LEU A 117 -17.51 31.07 -13.46
N SER A 118 -16.82 32.08 -12.95
CA SER A 118 -16.09 33.07 -13.77
C SER A 118 -14.74 32.52 -14.26
N SER A 119 -14.02 33.32 -15.07
CA SER A 119 -12.65 33.00 -15.54
C SER A 119 -11.62 32.80 -14.41
N THR A 120 -11.93 33.28 -13.21
CA THR A 120 -11.10 33.12 -12.01
C THR A 120 -11.55 31.95 -11.13
N ALA A 121 -12.47 31.12 -11.62
CA ALA A 121 -13.17 30.07 -10.87
C ALA A 121 -14.00 30.58 -9.68
N ALA A 122 -14.23 31.89 -9.55
CA ALA A 122 -15.16 32.42 -8.57
C ALA A 122 -16.61 32.07 -8.94
N VAL A 123 -17.40 31.66 -7.95
CA VAL A 123 -18.84 31.36 -8.10
C VAL A 123 -19.61 32.65 -8.35
N VAL A 124 -20.21 32.76 -9.53
CA VAL A 124 -21.01 33.93 -9.95
C VAL A 124 -22.50 33.62 -10.03
N GLY A 125 -22.89 32.35 -9.91
CA GLY A 125 -24.28 31.92 -9.79
C GLY A 125 -24.38 30.56 -9.12
N LEU A 126 -25.45 30.36 -8.37
CA LEU A 126 -25.76 29.10 -7.66
C LEU A 126 -27.25 28.79 -7.82
N GLN A 127 -27.56 27.55 -8.14
CA GLN A 127 -28.93 27.05 -8.17
C GLN A 127 -29.02 25.69 -7.50
N GLU A 128 -29.95 25.56 -6.57
CA GLU A 128 -30.28 24.30 -5.91
C GLU A 128 -31.40 23.61 -6.68
N VAL A 129 -31.19 22.35 -7.01
CA VAL A 129 -32.08 21.56 -7.87
C VAL A 129 -32.55 20.36 -7.06
N PRO A 130 -33.81 20.37 -6.57
CA PRO A 130 -34.37 19.22 -5.89
C PRO A 130 -34.65 18.12 -6.91
N VAL A 131 -34.06 16.94 -6.70
CA VAL A 131 -34.29 15.74 -7.48
C VAL A 131 -35.01 14.74 -6.57
N GLY A 132 -36.30 14.52 -6.82
CA GLY A 132 -37.14 13.58 -6.07
C GLY A 132 -36.89 12.12 -6.44
N PRO A 133 -37.54 11.16 -5.77
CA PRO A 133 -37.47 9.74 -6.11
C PRO A 133 -37.78 9.52 -7.60
N GLU A 134 -36.91 8.82 -8.31
CA GLU A 134 -37.02 8.60 -9.74
C GLU A 134 -36.48 7.22 -10.12
N ASP A 135 -37.18 6.54 -11.02
CA ASP A 135 -36.79 5.21 -11.47
C ASP A 135 -35.74 5.33 -12.60
N GLY A 136 -34.53 4.83 -12.37
CA GLY A 136 -33.48 4.81 -13.39
C GLY A 136 -32.07 4.75 -12.82
N ALA A 137 -31.13 4.26 -13.62
CA ALA A 137 -29.71 4.24 -13.23
C ALA A 137 -29.07 5.64 -13.22
N ALA A 138 -29.56 6.54 -14.09
CA ALA A 138 -29.18 7.95 -14.12
C ALA A 138 -30.27 8.78 -14.80
N SER A 139 -30.57 9.95 -14.25
CA SER A 139 -31.49 10.95 -14.80
C SER A 139 -30.73 12.16 -15.33
N VAL A 140 -31.28 12.84 -16.34
CA VAL A 140 -30.67 14.03 -16.95
C VAL A 140 -31.51 15.26 -16.64
N HIS A 141 -30.86 16.30 -16.12
CA HIS A 141 -31.49 17.56 -15.72
C HIS A 141 -30.87 18.72 -16.49
N THR A 142 -31.74 19.62 -16.97
CA THR A 142 -31.33 20.87 -17.62
C THR A 142 -31.82 22.04 -16.78
N VAL A 143 -30.87 22.86 -16.31
CA VAL A 143 -31.15 23.92 -15.34
C VAL A 143 -30.56 25.23 -15.82
N THR A 144 -31.32 26.31 -15.60
CA THR A 144 -30.86 27.67 -15.88
C THR A 144 -30.37 28.30 -14.59
N VAL A 145 -29.09 28.63 -14.53
CA VAL A 145 -28.44 29.32 -13.42
C VAL A 145 -28.39 30.82 -13.73
N LYS A 146 -28.95 31.62 -12.82
CA LYS A 146 -28.82 33.08 -12.85
C LYS A 146 -27.48 33.49 -12.26
N THR A 147 -26.76 34.36 -12.96
CA THR A 147 -25.41 34.81 -12.61
C THR A 147 -25.38 36.32 -12.37
N GLN A 148 -24.52 36.76 -11.46
CA GLN A 148 -24.27 38.18 -11.18
C GLN A 148 -23.29 38.81 -12.18
N GLN A 149 -22.47 37.98 -12.81
CA GLN A 149 -21.53 38.33 -13.86
C GLN A 149 -21.44 37.18 -14.86
N ARG A 150 -20.92 37.46 -16.05
CA ARG A 150 -20.66 36.46 -17.09
C ARG A 150 -19.82 35.30 -16.56
N ALA A 151 -20.40 34.11 -16.62
CA ALA A 151 -19.71 32.86 -16.37
C ALA A 151 -18.94 32.39 -17.61
N VAL A 152 -17.97 31.51 -17.40
CA VAL A 152 -17.23 30.82 -18.47
C VAL A 152 -17.47 29.31 -18.44
N THR A 153 -17.95 28.77 -17.33
CA THR A 153 -18.30 27.35 -17.17
C THR A 153 -19.44 27.21 -16.17
N GLY A 154 -20.18 26.11 -16.25
CA GLY A 154 -21.17 25.72 -15.27
C GLY A 154 -20.98 24.26 -14.90
N VAL A 155 -20.93 23.98 -13.60
CA VAL A 155 -20.57 22.68 -13.02
C VAL A 155 -21.61 22.27 -11.99
N VAL A 156 -21.68 20.98 -11.69
CA VAL A 156 -22.36 20.48 -10.48
C VAL A 156 -21.32 20.32 -9.39
N ASP A 157 -21.52 20.95 -8.24
CA ASP A 157 -20.59 20.92 -7.12
C ASP A 157 -20.80 19.66 -6.28
N ASP A 158 -21.99 19.54 -5.71
CA ASP A 158 -22.38 18.42 -4.88
C ASP A 158 -23.88 18.11 -5.02
N CYS A 159 -24.23 16.87 -4.69
CA CYS A 159 -25.61 16.45 -4.47
C CYS A 159 -25.68 15.78 -3.10
N VAL A 160 -26.51 16.34 -2.23
CA VAL A 160 -26.70 15.85 -0.87
C VAL A 160 -28.13 15.36 -0.67
N PRO A 161 -28.38 14.39 0.21
CA PRO A 161 -29.74 14.00 0.57
C PRO A 161 -30.58 15.21 1.01
N ALA A 162 -31.83 15.25 0.56
CA ALA A 162 -32.79 16.34 0.85
C ALA A 162 -33.38 16.24 2.26
#